data_AF-A0A342RZP5-F1
#
_entry.id   AF-A0A342RZP5-F1
#
_cell.length_a   1.000
_cell.length_b   1.000
_cell.length_c   1.000
_cell.angle_alpha   90.00
_cell.angle_beta   90.00
_cell.angle_gamma   90.00
#
_symmetry.space_group_name_H-M   'P 1'
#
loop_
_entity.id
_entity.type
_entity.pdbx_description
1 polymer ?
#
loop_
_entity_poly.entity_id
_entity_poly.type
_entity_poly.pdbx_seq_one_letter_code
_entity_poly.pdbx_strand_id
1 'polypeptide(L)'
;MCICINCKYVNSCSTYQLIQKQHQQDMLNIYTTFTPINTLITININQSYKTSTFDWDLIECLSFTEKPGNWLNKSTANKFNSSKI
;
A
#
# COMPACT_ATOMS: atom_id res chain seq x y z
N MET A 1 -2.50 8.41 6.65
CA MET A 1 -3.11 7.17 6.13
C MET A 1 -3.27 7.33 4.64
N CYS A 2 -2.60 6.48 3.86
CA CYS A 2 -2.41 6.61 2.41
C CYS A 2 -3.70 6.52 1.60
N ILE A 3 -3.94 7.46 0.67
CA ILE A 3 -5.14 7.45 -0.21
C ILE A 3 -5.25 6.15 -1.01
N CYS A 4 -4.11 5.48 -1.27
CA CYS A 4 -4.03 4.22 -2.00
C CYS A 4 -4.95 3.13 -1.44
N ILE A 5 -5.27 3.11 -0.14
CA ILE A 5 -6.14 2.07 0.44
C ILE A 5 -7.52 2.03 -0.23
N ASN A 6 -7.97 3.19 -0.73
CA ASN A 6 -9.26 3.34 -1.39
C ASN A 6 -9.14 3.30 -2.92
N CYS A 7 -8.00 2.90 -3.47
CA CYS A 7 -7.76 2.90 -4.91
C CYS A 7 -8.05 1.53 -5.54
N LYS A 8 -8.63 1.51 -6.74
CA LYS A 8 -8.78 0.32 -7.59
C LYS A 8 -7.45 -0.40 -7.86
N TYR A 9 -6.34 0.33 -7.87
CA TYR A 9 -5.01 -0.21 -8.15
C TYR A 9 -4.21 -0.56 -6.88
N VAL A 10 -4.82 -0.51 -5.69
CA VAL A 10 -4.15 -0.76 -4.40
C VAL A 10 -3.35 -2.06 -4.35
N ASN A 11 -3.77 -3.10 -5.09
CA ASN A 11 -3.07 -4.38 -5.09
C ASN A 11 -1.96 -4.49 -6.16
N SER A 12 -1.84 -3.54 -7.09
CA SER A 12 -0.92 -3.64 -8.23
C SER A 12 -0.14 -2.36 -8.55
N CYS A 13 -0.32 -1.30 -7.75
CA CYS A 13 0.32 0.00 -7.91
C CYS A 13 1.77 0.00 -7.38
N SER A 14 2.71 0.40 -8.23
CA SER A 14 4.13 0.49 -7.90
C SER A 14 4.43 1.51 -6.80
N THR A 15 3.77 2.67 -6.80
CA THR A 15 3.93 3.68 -5.74
C THR A 15 3.43 3.19 -4.39
N TYR A 16 2.31 2.47 -4.36
CA TYR A 16 1.81 1.92 -3.10
C TYR A 16 2.72 0.81 -2.58
N GLN A 17 3.25 -0.05 -3.46
CA GLN A 17 4.24 -1.06 -3.08
C GLN A 17 5.51 -0.41 -2.51
N LEU A 18 5.96 0.73 -3.07
CA LEU A 18 7.08 1.50 -2.53
C LEU A 18 6.78 1.99 -1.10
N ILE A 19 5.60 2.57 -0.86
CA ILE A 19 5.21 3.07 0.47
C ILE A 19 5.14 1.92 1.48
N GLN A 20 4.55 0.78 1.13
CA GLN A 20 4.51 -0.40 2.02
C GLN A 20 5.91 -0.90 2.41
N LYS A 21 6.87 -0.89 1.46
CA LYS A 21 8.26 -1.24 1.75
C LYS A 21 8.87 -0.31 2.80
N GLN A 22 8.56 0.99 2.76
CA GLN A 22 9.06 1.95 3.77
C GLN A 22 8.42 1.74 5.14
N HIS A 23 7.18 1.26 5.19
CA HIS A 23 6.50 0.88 6.43
C HIS A 23 6.90 -0.51 6.96
N GLN A 24 7.86 -1.20 6.33
CA GLN A 24 8.29 -2.56 6.70
C GLN A 24 7.12 -3.56 6.79
N GLN A 25 6.04 -3.30 6.08
CA GLN A 25 4.92 -4.23 6.02
C GLN A 25 5.27 -5.38 5.08
N ASP A 26 4.84 -6.59 5.45
CA ASP A 26 4.98 -7.77 4.60
C ASP A 26 4.42 -7.45 3.21
N MET A 27 5.28 -7.58 2.19
CA MET A 27 4.86 -7.34 0.82
C MET A 27 3.82 -8.38 0.42
N LEU A 28 2.56 -7.96 0.39
CA LEU A 28 1.45 -8.85 0.03
C LEU A 28 1.40 -9.15 -1.47
N ASN A 29 2.04 -8.33 -2.30
CA ASN A 29 2.14 -8.54 -3.75
C ASN A 29 3.53 -8.21 -4.29
N ILE A 30 4.08 -9.16 -5.04
CA ILE A 30 5.42 -9.08 -5.64
C ILE A 30 5.36 -8.40 -7.01
N TYR A 31 4.23 -8.51 -7.71
CA TYR A 31 4.07 -8.01 -9.08
C TYR A 31 3.27 -6.71 -9.13
N THR A 32 3.94 -5.64 -9.58
CA THR A 32 3.29 -4.37 -9.93
C THR A 32 3.00 -4.38 -11.42
N THR A 33 1.74 -4.13 -11.76
CA THR A 33 1.28 -4.04 -13.16
C THR A 33 0.82 -2.63 -13.52
N PHE A 34 0.88 -1.71 -12.54
CA PHE A 34 0.39 -0.35 -12.69
C PHE A 34 1.39 0.64 -12.10
N THR A 35 1.77 1.63 -12.90
CA THR A 35 2.57 2.78 -12.44
C THR A 35 1.71 4.03 -12.57
N PRO A 36 1.38 4.71 -11.46
CA PRO A 36 0.53 5.89 -11.51
C PRO A 36 1.27 7.09 -12.10
N ILE A 37 0.50 8.01 -12.67
CA ILE A 37 0.97 9.31 -13.14
C ILE A 37 0.75 10.39 -12.07
N ASN A 38 1.70 11.33 -11.99
CA ASN A 38 1.63 12.55 -11.18
C ASN A 38 1.19 12.29 -9.73
N THR A 39 2.14 11.83 -8.93
CA THR A 39 1.94 11.51 -7.52
C THR A 39 2.60 12.54 -6.62
N LEU A 40 1.97 12.82 -5.47
CA LEU A 40 2.55 13.64 -4.40
C LEU A 40 2.64 12.81 -3.13
N ILE A 41 3.87 12.56 -2.68
CA ILE A 41 4.17 11.81 -1.47
C ILE A 41 4.64 12.79 -0.40
N THR A 42 4.04 12.71 0.77
CA THR A 42 4.50 13.40 1.97
C THR A 42 5.28 12.43 2.85
N ILE A 43 6.40 12.88 3.40
CA ILE A 43 7.21 12.14 4.35
C ILE A 43 7.32 12.99 5.61
N ASN A 44 6.64 12.59 6.67
CA ASN A 44 6.82 13.24 7.98
C ASN A 44 7.99 12.57 8.69
N ILE A 45 8.99 13.37 9.06
CA ILE A 45 10.19 12.92 9.74
C ILE A 45 10.06 13.31 11.20
N ASN A 46 10.07 12.33 12.10
CA ASN A 46 10.14 12.57 13.53
C ASN A 46 11.46 12.00 14.05
N GLN A 47 12.28 12.87 14.62
CA GLN A 47 13.62 12.55 15.06
C GLN A 47 13.71 12.67 16.59
N SER A 48 14.19 11.61 17.23
CA SER A 48 14.58 11.58 18.63
C SER A 48 16.09 11.34 18.75
N TYR A 49 16.63 11.44 19.96
CA TYR A 49 18.08 11.31 20.21
C TYR A 49 18.71 10.01 19.66
N LYS A 50 17.96 8.90 19.56
CA LYS A 50 18.47 7.59 19.09
C LYS A 50 17.70 6.99 17.92
N THR A 51 16.58 7.58 17.52
CA THR A 51 15.71 6.99 16.50
C THR A 51 15.14 8.07 15.60
N SER A 52 14.96 7.72 14.32
CA SER A 52 14.19 8.51 13.37
C SER A 52 13.05 7.64 12.86
N THR A 53 11.83 8.17 12.89
CA THR A 53 10.65 7.53 12.31
C THR A 53 10.20 8.32 11.09
N PHE A 54 9.73 7.60 10.07
CA PHE A 54 9.34 8.17 8.79
C PHE A 54 7.92 7.72 8.45
N ASP A 55 6.99 8.67 8.40
CA ASP A 55 5.62 8.41 8.01
C ASP A 55 5.41 8.80 6.54
N TRP A 56 5.35 7.79 5.69
CA TRP A 56 5.12 7.93 4.26
C TRP A 56 3.63 7.93 3.94
N ASP A 57 3.17 8.93 3.20
CA ASP A 57 1.78 9.07 2.79
C ASP A 57 1.68 9.54 1.33
N LEU A 58 0.90 8.83 0.50
CA LEU A 58 0.52 9.34 -0.82
C LEU A 58 -0.74 10.19 -0.63
N ILE A 59 -0.61 11.50 -0.84
CA ILE A 59 -1.69 12.46 -0.61
C ILE A 59 -2.41 12.87 -1.90
N GLU A 60 -1.72 12.82 -3.05
CA GLU A 60 -2.31 13.10 -4.36
C GLU A 60 -1.80 12.14 -5.44
N CYS A 61 -2.65 11.82 -6.40
CA CYS A 61 -2.35 10.91 -7.51
C CYS A 61 -3.37 11.10 -8.64
N LEU A 62 -2.95 11.55 -9.83
CA LEU A 62 -3.87 11.71 -10.98
C LEU A 62 -4.41 10.37 -11.51
N SER A 63 -3.74 9.27 -11.16
CA SER A 63 -4.19 7.91 -11.43
C SER A 63 -5.15 7.33 -10.38
N PHE A 64 -5.51 8.09 -9.35
CA PHE A 64 -6.42 7.62 -8.32
C PHE A 64 -7.79 7.31 -8.92
N THR A 65 -8.29 6.11 -8.65
CA THR A 65 -9.65 5.69 -9.02
C THR A 65 -10.26 5.06 -7.79
N GLU A 66 -11.26 5.72 -7.22
CA GLU A 66 -11.89 5.28 -5.99
C GLU A 66 -12.54 3.89 -6.16
N LYS A 67 -12.16 2.96 -5.27
CA LYS A 67 -12.74 1.63 -5.08
C LYS A 67 -12.44 1.16 -3.65
N PRO A 68 -13.20 1.64 -2.65
CA PRO A 68 -13.01 1.27 -1.26
C PRO A 68 -13.16 -0.25 -1.08
N GLY A 69 -12.46 -0.81 -0.10
CA GLY A 69 -12.48 -2.26 0.15
C GLY A 69 -11.75 -3.10 -0.90
N ASN A 70 -11.20 -2.52 -1.98
CA ASN A 70 -10.43 -3.30 -2.96
C ASN A 70 -9.12 -3.85 -2.37
N TRP A 71 -8.62 -3.26 -1.28
CA TRP A 71 -7.52 -3.79 -0.47
C TRP A 71 -7.91 -5.06 0.30
N LEU A 72 -9.20 -5.30 0.52
CA LEU A 72 -9.74 -6.54 1.10
C LEU A 72 -9.81 -7.68 0.10
N ASN A 73 -9.65 -7.42 -1.22
CA ASN A 73 -9.48 -8.46 -2.23
C ASN A 73 -8.08 -9.10 -2.09
N LYS A 74 -7.84 -9.67 -0.91
CA LYS A 74 -6.91 -10.73 -0.70
C LYS A 74 -7.53 -11.95 -1.35
N SER A 75 -6.70 -12.69 -2.06
CA SER A 75 -6.90 -14.11 -2.29
C SER A 75 -6.94 -14.86 -0.95
N THR A 76 -8.02 -14.70 -0.17
CA THR A 76 -8.58 -15.74 0.68
C THR A 76 -9.25 -16.80 -0.20
N ALA A 77 -8.51 -17.33 -1.17
CA ALA A 77 -8.86 -18.56 -1.86
C ALA A 77 -8.01 -19.75 -1.37
N ASN A 78 -6.89 -19.54 -0.66
CA ASN A 78 -5.97 -20.63 -0.30
C ASN A 78 -5.50 -20.68 1.16
N LYS A 79 -6.30 -20.26 2.15
CA LYS A 79 -6.04 -20.58 3.58
C LYS A 79 -7.28 -20.87 4.45
N PHE A 80 -8.48 -21.01 3.90
CA PHE A 80 -9.67 -21.47 4.62
C PHE A 80 -10.11 -22.89 4.21
N ASN A 81 -9.15 -23.78 3.92
CA ASN A 81 -9.40 -25.22 3.72
C ASN A 81 -8.22 -26.07 4.23
N SER A 82 -7.76 -25.82 5.46
CA SER A 82 -6.89 -26.77 6.19
C SER A 82 -7.21 -26.77 7.69
N SER A 83 -8.48 -26.99 8.02
CA SER A 83 -8.91 -27.33 9.39
C SER A 83 -10.21 -28.14 9.41
N LYS A 84 -10.44 -28.95 8.36
CA LYS A 84 -11.40 -30.05 8.37
C LYS A 84 -10.79 -31.20 7.57
N ILE A 85 -10.01 -32.01 8.28
CA ILE A 85 -9.95 -33.48 8.29
C ILE A 85 -8.91 -33.83 9.35
#